data_AF-A0A0T2ZKC2-F1
#
_entry.id   AF-A0A0T2ZKC2-F1
#
_cell.length_a   1.000
_cell.length_b   1.000
_cell.length_c   1.000
_cell.angle_alpha   90.00
_cell.angle_beta   90.00
_cell.angle_gamma   90.00
#
_symmetry.space_group_name_H-M   'P 1'
#
loop_
_entity.id
_entity.type
_entity.pdbx_description
1 polymer ?
#
loop_
_entity_poly.entity_id
_entity_poly.type
_entity_poly.pdbx_seq_one_letter_code
_entity_poly.pdbx_strand_id
1 'polypeptide(L)' 'MTERRDVHIRTWQVGHCTVTLTVHRMVDGKLSSSCDWDPEIPDHMTSEMEAQWQAGLHTAIASIRAAIGQEVGK' A
#
# COMPACT_ATOMS: atom_id res chain seq x y z
N MET A 1 18.16 11.27 -12.17
CA MET A 1 17.39 11.33 -10.91
C MET A 1 15.93 11.11 -11.27
N THR A 2 15.32 10.00 -10.89
CA THR A 2 13.91 9.73 -11.21
C THR A 2 13.05 10.47 -10.18
N GLU A 3 12.52 11.63 -10.55
CA GLU A 3 11.67 12.46 -9.69
C GLU A 3 10.38 11.71 -9.32
N ARG A 4 10.15 11.45 -8.03
CA ARG A 4 8.92 10.83 -7.52
C ARG A 4 7.86 11.92 -7.40
N ARG A 5 6.77 11.85 -8.17
CA ARG A 5 5.77 12.94 -8.22
C ARG A 5 4.65 12.82 -7.20
N ASP A 6 4.21 11.60 -6.89
CA ASP A 6 3.11 11.38 -5.95
C ASP A 6 3.38 10.20 -5.05
N VAL A 7 3.10 10.40 -3.75
CA VAL A 7 3.26 9.39 -2.71
C VAL A 7 1.91 9.17 -2.05
N HIS A 8 1.34 7.99 -2.25
CA HIS A 8 0.16 7.56 -1.51
C HIS A 8 0.59 6.62 -0.40
N ILE A 9 0.26 7.00 0.84
CA ILE A 9 0.56 6.21 2.03
C ILE A 9 -0.76 5.71 2.61
N ARG A 10 -0.81 4.42 2.92
CA ARG A 10 -1.92 3.78 3.62
C ARG A 10 -1.36 2.87 4.69
N THR A 11 -1.95 2.97 5.87
CA THR A 11 -1.53 2.19 7.02
C THR A 11 -2.74 1.47 7.60
N TRP A 12 -2.58 0.20 7.96
CA TRP A 12 -3.61 -0.61 8.62
C TRP A 12 -2.99 -1.62 9.57
N GLN A 13 -3.80 -2.18 10.46
CA GLN A 13 -3.35 -3.18 11.42
C GLN A 13 -3.56 -4.61 10.90
N VAL A 14 -2.59 -5.47 11.19
CA VAL A 14 -2.60 -6.91 10.94
C VAL A 14 -2.13 -7.60 12.22
N GLY A 15 -3.09 -8.11 12.99
CA GLY A 15 -2.85 -8.61 14.36
C GLY A 15 -2.27 -7.50 15.23
N HIS A 16 -1.03 -7.70 15.69
CA HIS A 16 -0.28 -6.72 16.48
C HIS A 16 0.67 -5.86 15.62
N CYS A 17 0.79 -6.16 14.33
CA CYS A 17 1.65 -5.42 13.41
C CYS A 17 0.88 -4.27 12.74
N THR A 18 1.60 -3.19 12.49
CA THR A 18 1.14 -2.07 11.68
C THR A 18 1.80 -2.18 10.32
N VAL A 19 0.99 -2.22 9.27
CA VAL A 19 1.49 -2.32 7.90
C VAL A 19 1.28 -1.02 7.17
N THR A 20 2.36 -0.49 6.59
CA THR A 20 2.35 0.75 5.81
C THR A 20 2.67 0.45 4.35
N LEU A 21 1.66 0.57 3.49
CA LEU A 21 1.82 0.57 2.05
C LEU A 21 2.14 1.98 1.56
N THR A 22 3.32 2.14 0.98
CA THR A 22 3.73 3.35 0.28
C THR A 22 3.73 3.09 -1.22
N VAL A 23 2.96 3.84 -1.99
CA VAL A 23 2.95 3.77 -3.46
C VAL A 23 3.45 5.08 -4.03
N HIS A 24 4.53 4.97 -4.80
CA HIS A 24 5.13 6.03 -5.57
C HIS A 24 4.69 5.94 -7.03
N ARG A 25 4.22 7.07 -7.58
CA ARG A 25 4.08 7.22 -9.02
C ARG A 25 5.41 7.65 -9.62
N MET A 26 5.95 6.82 -10.52
CA MET A 26 7.16 7.15 -11.26
C MET A 26 6.83 8.00 -12.50
N VAL A 27 7.81 8.77 -12.98
CA VAL A 27 7.68 9.63 -14.16
C VAL A 27 7.26 8.89 -15.44
N ASP A 28 7.61 7.61 -15.55
CA ASP A 28 7.28 6.73 -16.68
C ASP A 28 5.82 6.22 -16.63
N GLY A 29 5.00 6.73 -15.70
CA GLY A 29 3.64 6.26 -15.44
C GLY A 29 3.57 4.92 -14.70
N LYS A 30 4.72 4.27 -14.47
CA LYS A 30 4.83 3.06 -13.63
C LYS A 30 4.56 3.38 -12.16
N LEU A 31 3.86 2.47 -11.50
CA LEU A 31 3.67 2.52 -10.05
C LEU A 31 4.74 1.64 -9.39
N SER A 32 5.39 2.19 -8.37
CA SER A 32 6.28 1.45 -7.48
C SER A 32 5.65 1.43 -6.10
N SER A 33 5.61 0.28 -5.45
CA SER A 33 5.01 0.11 -4.13
C SER A 33 5.97 -0.60 -3.19
N SER A 34 6.03 -0.16 -1.95
CA SER A 34 6.75 -0.82 -0.85
C SER A 34 5.81 -0.98 0.34
N CYS A 35 5.92 -2.13 1.01
CA CYS A 35 5.19 -2.41 2.24
C CYS A 35 6.19 -2.51 3.39
N ASP A 36 5.96 -1.72 4.42
CA ASP A 36 6.74 -1.72 5.65
C ASP A 36 5.89 -2.27 6.80
N TRP A 37 6.49 -3.05 7.69
CA TRP A 37 5.82 -3.69 8.83
C TRP A 37 6.51 -3.24 10.11
N ASP A 38 5.72 -2.76 11.07
CA ASP A 38 6.18 -2.39 12.42
C ASP A 38 5.32 -3.06 13.51
N PRO A 39 5.88 -3.93 14.37
CA PRO A 39 7.23 -4.52 14.26
C PRO A 39 7.39 -5.37 12.98
N GLU A 40 8.58 -5.93 12.78
CA GLU A 40 8.91 -6.74 11.60
C GLU A 40 7.86 -7.82 11.30
N ILE A 41 7.78 -8.21 10.02
CA ILE A 41 6.80 -9.21 9.57
C ILE A 41 6.97 -10.50 10.39
N PRO A 42 5.90 -11.02 10.99
CA PRO A 42 5.99 -12.22 11.81
C PRO A 42 6.33 -13.44 10.93
N ASP A 43 7.21 -14.32 11.42
CA ASP A 43 7.56 -15.59 10.75
C ASP A 43 6.33 -16.45 10.42
N HIS A 44 5.30 -16.37 11.25
CA HIS A 44 4.05 -17.08 11.09
C HIS A 44 2.86 -16.13 11.19
N MET A 45 2.11 -15.98 10.09
CA MET A 45 0.82 -15.31 10.10
C MET A 45 -0.28 -16.34 10.36
N THR A 46 -1.23 -15.98 11.23
CA THR A 46 -2.46 -16.75 11.38
C THR A 46 -3.40 -16.44 10.21
N SER A 47 -4.39 -17.31 9.97
CA SER A 47 -5.39 -17.07 8.92
C SER A 47 -6.20 -15.77 9.14
N GLU A 48 -6.36 -15.35 10.39
CA GLU A 48 -6.97 -14.05 10.70
C GLU A 48 -6.07 -12.89 10.26
N MET A 49 -4.77 -12.96 10.53
CA MET A 49 -3.80 -11.96 10.08
C MET A 49 -3.69 -11.92 8.56
N GLU A 50 -3.70 -13.08 7.88
CA GLU A 50 -3.76 -13.15 6.42
C GLU A 50 -5.00 -12.44 5.87
N ALA A 51 -6.17 -12.67 6.47
CA ALA A 51 -7.42 -12.02 6.06
C ALA A 51 -7.36 -10.50 6.26
N GLN A 52 -6.83 -10.04 7.40
CA GLN A 52 -6.64 -8.61 7.69
C GLN A 52 -5.65 -7.96 6.72
N TRP A 53 -4.54 -8.64 6.41
CA TRP A 53 -3.56 -8.21 5.43
C TRP A 53 -4.20 -8.06 4.05
N GLN A 54 -4.89 -9.09 3.57
CA GLN A 54 -5.53 -9.07 2.25
C GLN A 54 -6.63 -8.01 2.15
N ALA A 55 -7.46 -7.87 3.19
CA ALA A 55 -8.51 -6.86 3.23
C ALA A 55 -7.93 -5.45 3.16
N GLY A 56 -6.93 -5.15 4.02
CA GLY A 56 -6.27 -3.85 4.03
C GLY A 56 -5.55 -3.54 2.72
N LEU A 57 -4.85 -4.53 2.14
CA LEU A 57 -4.17 -4.39 0.85
C LEU A 57 -5.17 -4.08 -0.27
N HIS A 58 -6.30 -4.79 -0.31
CA HIS A 58 -7.31 -4.58 -1.34
C HIS A 58 -7.95 -3.18 -1.24
N THR A 59 -8.30 -2.75 -0.02
CA THR A 59 -8.81 -1.40 0.25
C THR A 59 -7.78 -0.32 -0.10
N ALA A 60 -6.51 -0.51 0.26
CA ALA A 60 -5.45 0.43 -0.05
C ALA A 60 -5.24 0.56 -1.56
N ILE A 61 -5.16 -0.55 -2.30
CA ILE A 61 -5.05 -0.55 -3.76
C ILE A 61 -6.27 0.12 -4.41
N ALA A 62 -7.49 -0.18 -3.94
CA ALA A 62 -8.70 0.45 -4.48
C ALA A 62 -8.70 1.97 -4.26
N SER A 63 -8.31 2.43 -3.06
CA SER A 63 -8.18 3.86 -2.74
C SER A 63 -7.14 4.56 -3.62
N ILE A 64 -6.00 3.92 -3.84
CA ILE A 64 -4.90 4.46 -4.65
C ILE A 64 -5.28 4.48 -6.13
N ARG A 65 -5.92 3.41 -6.63
CA ARG A 65 -6.47 3.38 -8.00
C ARG A 65 -7.51 4.46 -8.22
N ALA A 66 -8.38 4.71 -7.25
CA ALA A 66 -9.36 5.79 -7.34
C ALA A 66 -8.67 7.17 -7.37
N ALA A 67 -7.66 7.38 -6.52
CA ALA A 67 -6.89 8.62 -6.51
C ALA A 67 -6.19 8.87 -7.86
N ILE A 68 -5.47 7.87 -8.39
CA ILE A 68 -4.79 7.97 -9.69
C ILE A 68 -5.79 8.07 -10.86
N GLY A 69 -6.87 7.28 -10.83
CA GLY A 69 -7.87 7.24 -11.88
C GLY A 69 -8.68 8.53 -12.00
N GLN A 70 -8.87 9.27 -10.90
CA GLN A 70 -9.48 10.60 -10.93
C GLN A 70 -8.57 11.67 -11.57
N GLU A 71 -7.26 11.45 -11.63
CA GLU A 71 -6.34 12.39 -12.29
C GLU A 71 -6.28 12.22 -13.81
N VAL A 72 -6.61 11.04 -14.35
CA VAL A 72 -6.57 10.77 -15.81
C VAL A 72 -7.85 11.25 -16.52
N GLY A 73 -8.92 11.54 -15.78
CA GLY A 73 -10.22 11.96 -16.30
C GLY A 73 -10.52 13.46 -16.28
N LYS A 74 -9.53 14.31 -15.98
CA LYS A 74 -9.67 15.78 -15.99
C LYS A 74 -8.80 16.42 -17.06
#